data_AF-A0A5B7C024-F1
#
_entry.id   AF-A0A5B7C024-F1
#
_cell.length_a   1.000
_cell.length_b   1.000
_cell.length_c   1.000
_cell.angle_alpha   90.00
_cell.angle_beta   90.00
_cell.angle_gamma   90.00
#
_symmetry.space_group_name_H-M   'P 1'
#
loop_
_entity.id
_entity.type
_entity.pdbx_description
1 polymer ?
#
loop_
_entity_poly.entity_id
_entity_poly.type
_entity_poly.pdbx_seq_one_letter_code
_entity_poly.pdbx_strand_id
1 'polypeptide(L)'
;MGAAGSKLEKALGDQFPEGERYFGLENFGNTCYCNSVLQSLYFCVPFREQLLEYYANNKNLADTEENLLTCLADFFTQISSQKKKTGVIAPKRFVQRLKKQNEIFRSYMHQDAHEFLNYLLNELVDILETESHAAKSDQENSSPSEKIANGPKT
;
A
#
# COMPACT_ATOMS: atom_id res chain seq x y z
N MET A 1 16.85 33.08 -2.11
CA MET A 1 16.84 32.59 -0.72
C MET A 1 17.26 31.13 -0.76
N GLY A 2 18.43 30.79 -0.24
CA GLY A 2 18.99 29.44 -0.35
C GLY A 2 18.13 28.43 0.40
N ALA A 3 17.67 27.39 -0.29
CA ALA A 3 17.02 26.25 0.34
C ALA A 3 18.06 25.57 1.24
N ALA A 4 17.99 25.85 2.55
CA ALA A 4 18.82 25.13 3.50
C ALA A 4 18.30 23.68 3.54
N GLY A 5 18.95 22.79 2.79
CA GLY A 5 18.68 21.35 2.81
C GLY A 5 18.73 20.81 4.24
N SER A 6 18.01 19.71 4.49
CA SER A 6 18.01 19.08 5.82
C SER A 6 19.43 18.62 6.22
N LYS A 7 19.60 18.27 7.51
CA LYS A 7 20.89 17.72 7.99
C LYS A 7 21.30 16.46 7.20
N LEU A 8 20.34 15.62 6.82
CA LEU A 8 20.58 14.41 6.04
C LEU A 8 20.99 14.75 4.60
N GLU A 9 20.31 15.72 3.98
CA GLU A 9 20.69 16.20 2.63
C GLU A 9 22.10 16.79 2.62
N LYS A 10 22.44 17.56 3.65
CA LYS A 10 23.80 18.13 3.80
C LYS A 10 24.86 17.07 4.07
N ALA A 11 24.53 16.02 4.82
CA ALA A 11 25.46 14.95 5.15
C ALA A 11 25.78 14.05 3.94
N LEU A 12 24.78 13.79 3.10
CA LEU A 12 24.94 12.98 1.89
C LEU A 12 25.46 13.80 0.70
N GLY A 13 25.13 15.09 0.61
CA GLY A 13 25.58 15.97 -0.47
C GLY A 13 25.26 15.39 -1.85
N ASP A 14 26.28 15.31 -2.70
CA ASP A 14 26.17 14.76 -4.06
C ASP A 14 25.95 13.24 -4.10
N GLN A 15 26.12 12.53 -2.97
CA GLN A 15 25.85 11.10 -2.86
C GLN A 15 24.36 10.81 -2.56
N PHE A 16 23.53 11.84 -2.41
CA PHE A 16 22.10 11.63 -2.17
C PHE A 16 21.47 10.94 -3.41
N PRO A 17 20.92 9.72 -3.27
CA PRO A 17 20.44 8.97 -4.43
C PRO A 17 19.35 9.70 -5.21
N GLU A 18 19.48 9.73 -6.53
CA GLU A 18 18.49 10.37 -7.39
C GLU A 18 17.16 9.61 -7.35
N GLY A 19 16.04 10.34 -7.40
CA GLY A 19 14.71 9.75 -7.34
C GLY A 19 14.26 9.33 -5.93
N GLU A 20 15.19 9.07 -5.00
CA GLU A 20 14.85 8.60 -3.65
C GLU A 20 14.29 9.69 -2.73
N ARG A 21 13.49 9.25 -1.75
CA ARG A 21 12.81 10.09 -0.75
C ARG A 21 12.96 9.47 0.63
N TYR A 22 13.57 10.19 1.56
CA TYR A 22 13.84 9.70 2.92
C TYR A 22 12.98 10.44 3.94
N PHE A 23 11.86 9.82 4.29
CA PHE A 23 10.87 10.40 5.21
C PHE A 23 10.76 9.54 6.46
N GLY A 24 10.98 10.16 7.62
CA GLY A 24 10.67 9.53 8.91
C GLY A 24 9.16 9.41 9.11
N LEU A 25 8.73 8.51 9.99
CA LEU A 25 7.31 8.29 10.27
C LEU A 25 6.92 8.79 11.66
N GLU A 26 5.85 9.58 11.75
CA GLU A 26 5.28 9.98 13.04
C GLU A 26 4.84 8.76 13.85
N ASN A 27 5.07 8.78 15.16
CA ASN A 27 4.65 7.72 16.07
C ASN A 27 3.37 8.18 16.81
N PHE A 28 2.32 7.36 16.77
CA PHE A 28 1.03 7.64 17.40
C PHE A 28 0.84 6.89 18.74
N GLY A 29 1.92 6.76 19.52
CA GLY A 29 1.95 6.01 20.78
C GLY A 29 2.18 4.53 20.53
N ASN A 30 3.39 4.06 20.84
CA ASN A 30 3.81 2.65 20.69
C ASN A 30 3.61 2.04 19.29
N THR A 31 3.61 2.87 18.24
CA THR A 31 3.47 2.41 16.83
C THR A 31 4.80 2.21 16.11
N CYS A 32 5.94 2.28 16.79
CA CYS A 32 7.24 2.17 16.11
C CYS A 32 7.53 0.77 15.56
N TYR A 33 6.91 -0.30 16.10
CA TYR A 33 6.94 -1.64 15.49
C TYR A 33 6.35 -1.61 14.07
N CYS A 34 5.28 -0.85 13.87
CA CYS A 34 4.63 -0.66 12.57
C CYS A 34 5.51 0.21 11.68
N ASN A 35 5.98 1.35 12.21
CA ASN A 35 6.81 2.27 11.43
C ASN A 35 8.11 1.62 10.93
N SER A 36 8.78 0.80 11.75
CA SER A 36 10.01 0.12 11.34
C SER A 36 9.76 -0.89 10.22
N VAL A 37 8.68 -1.67 10.30
CA VAL A 37 8.29 -2.61 9.24
C VAL A 37 7.91 -1.89 7.95
N LEU A 38 7.13 -0.80 8.03
CA LEU A 38 6.76 0.00 6.87
C LEU A 38 8.00 0.58 6.15
N GLN A 39 8.98 1.06 6.91
CA GLN A 39 10.26 1.54 6.35
C GLN A 39 11.02 0.40 5.67
N SER A 40 11.15 -0.76 6.33
CA SER A 40 11.83 -1.92 5.74
C SER A 40 11.19 -2.36 4.42
N LEU A 41 9.86 -2.45 4.38
CA LEU A 41 9.13 -2.81 3.16
C LEU A 41 9.24 -1.74 2.06
N TYR A 42 9.25 -0.45 2.42
CA TYR A 42 9.41 0.64 1.44
C TYR A 42 10.77 0.57 0.73
N PHE A 43 11.83 0.17 1.43
CA PHE A 43 13.16 0.02 0.83
C PHE A 43 13.41 -1.34 0.17
N CYS A 44 12.44 -2.25 0.23
CA CYS A 44 12.40 -3.40 -0.68
C CYS A 44 11.92 -2.94 -2.06
N VAL A 45 12.84 -2.48 -2.91
CA VAL A 45 12.54 -1.84 -4.21
C VAL A 45 11.52 -2.64 -5.05
N PRO A 46 11.65 -3.96 -5.25
CA PRO A 46 10.68 -4.71 -6.03
C PRO A 46 9.26 -4.66 -5.43
N PHE A 47 9.15 -4.75 -4.10
CA PHE A 47 7.87 -4.68 -3.41
C PHE A 47 7.24 -3.28 -3.54
N ARG A 48 8.05 -2.23 -3.31
CA ARG A 48 7.62 -0.83 -3.47
C ARG A 48 7.10 -0.56 -4.88
N GLU A 49 7.84 -0.95 -5.91
CA GLU A 49 7.49 -0.68 -7.30
C GLU A 49 6.20 -1.39 -7.72
N GLN A 50 6.06 -2.67 -7.38
CA GLN A 50 4.84 -3.44 -7.63
C GLN A 50 3.62 -2.81 -6.94
N LEU A 51 3.79 -2.33 -5.70
CA LEU A 51 2.70 -1.70 -4.96
C LEU A 51 2.30 -0.33 -5.54
N LEU A 52 3.27 0.46 -6.01
CA LEU A 52 3.02 1.74 -6.69
C LEU A 52 2.30 1.52 -8.03
N GLU A 53 2.71 0.50 -8.79
CA GLU A 53 2.04 0.11 -10.04
C GLU A 53 0.61 -0.37 -9.80
N TYR A 54 0.41 -1.25 -8.81
CA TYR A 54 -0.92 -1.67 -8.35
C TYR A 54 -1.80 -0.46 -8.04
N TYR A 55 -1.29 0.51 -7.28
CA TYR A 55 -2.05 1.71 -6.94
C TYR A 55 -2.42 2.56 -8.16
N ALA A 56 -1.47 2.75 -9.09
CA ALA A 56 -1.70 3.53 -10.30
C ALA A 56 -2.81 2.93 -11.19
N ASN A 57 -2.85 1.60 -11.30
CA ASN A 57 -3.83 0.88 -12.11
C ASN A 57 -5.21 0.81 -11.45
N ASN A 58 -5.29 0.84 -10.12
CA ASN A 58 -6.55 0.68 -9.36
C ASN A 58 -7.12 2.00 -8.81
N LYS A 59 -6.43 3.14 -8.99
CA LYS A 59 -6.82 4.46 -8.45
C LYS A 59 -8.22 4.94 -8.85
N ASN A 60 -8.75 4.44 -9.97
CA ASN A 60 -10.03 4.87 -10.55
C ASN A 60 -11.23 4.01 -10.14
N LEU A 61 -11.04 3.02 -9.27
CA LEU A 61 -12.15 2.25 -8.73
C LEU A 61 -12.72 2.98 -7.51
N ALA A 62 -13.56 3.98 -7.77
CA ALA A 62 -14.31 4.69 -6.74
C ALA A 62 -15.22 3.77 -5.88
N ASP A 63 -15.42 2.52 -6.31
CA ASP A 63 -16.20 1.48 -5.64
C ASP A 63 -15.37 0.42 -4.90
N THR A 64 -14.03 0.42 -4.96
CA THR A 64 -13.25 -0.57 -4.21
C THR A 64 -13.29 -0.22 -2.72
N GLU A 65 -13.81 -1.13 -1.91
CA GLU A 65 -13.74 -1.01 -0.46
C GLU A 65 -12.30 -0.84 -0.02
N GLU A 66 -12.02 0.27 0.67
CA GLU A 66 -10.70 0.52 1.23
C GLU A 66 -10.29 -0.64 2.15
N ASN A 67 -9.05 -1.10 2.00
CA ASN A 67 -8.46 -2.24 2.69
C ASN A 67 -6.99 -1.94 3.06
N LEU A 68 -6.29 -2.87 3.72
CA LEU A 68 -4.89 -2.65 4.12
C LEU A 68 -3.94 -2.49 2.92
N LEU A 69 -4.17 -3.20 1.83
CA LEU A 69 -3.36 -3.13 0.61
C LEU A 69 -3.44 -1.73 -0.02
N THR A 70 -4.65 -1.23 -0.27
CA THR A 70 -4.89 0.10 -0.84
C THR A 70 -4.38 1.21 0.08
N CYS A 71 -4.52 1.08 1.40
CA CYS A 71 -3.95 2.02 2.37
C CYS A 71 -2.41 2.03 2.35
N LEU A 72 -1.76 0.86 2.23
CA LEU A 72 -0.30 0.76 2.15
C LEU A 72 0.21 1.39 0.85
N ALA A 73 -0.48 1.11 -0.26
CA ALA A 73 -0.13 1.59 -1.59
C ALA A 73 -0.28 3.12 -1.72
N ASP A 74 -1.38 3.67 -1.18
CA ASP A 74 -1.56 5.12 -1.02
C ASP A 74 -0.42 5.72 -0.18
N PHE A 75 -0.10 5.10 0.95
CA PHE A 75 0.98 5.60 1.82
C PHE A 75 2.35 5.61 1.13
N PHE A 76 2.72 4.56 0.41
CA PHE A 76 3.99 4.52 -0.36
C PHE A 76 3.99 5.54 -1.50
N THR A 77 2.85 5.78 -2.12
CA THR A 77 2.67 6.84 -3.12
C THR A 77 2.87 8.22 -2.49
N GLN A 78 2.35 8.45 -1.29
CA GLN A 78 2.54 9.71 -0.57
C GLN A 78 4.00 9.99 -0.22
N ILE A 79 4.82 8.97 0.05
CA ILE A 79 6.28 9.14 0.26
C ILE A 79 6.97 9.46 -1.08
N SER A 80 6.68 8.66 -2.10
CA SER A 80 7.39 8.74 -3.40
C SER A 80 7.06 10.02 -4.18
N SER A 81 5.86 10.59 -3.96
CA SER A 81 5.41 11.83 -4.60
C SER A 81 5.87 13.10 -3.88
N GLN A 82 6.62 13.00 -2.78
CA GLN A 82 7.09 14.17 -2.05
C GLN A 82 7.99 15.06 -2.91
N LYS A 83 7.76 16.37 -2.85
CA LYS A 83 8.62 17.37 -3.52
C LYS A 83 9.96 17.52 -2.81
N LYS A 84 9.98 17.39 -1.49
CA LYS A 84 11.21 17.44 -0.68
C LYS A 84 11.89 16.09 -0.71
N LYS A 85 13.23 16.06 -0.69
CA LYS A 85 14.02 14.83 -0.59
C LYS A 85 13.90 14.18 0.79
N THR A 86 13.70 14.99 1.82
CA THR A 86 13.62 14.52 3.20
C THR A 86 12.51 15.18 3.99
N GLY A 87 12.03 14.52 5.03
CA GLY A 87 10.99 15.05 5.91
C GLY A 87 10.44 14.02 6.89
N VAL A 88 9.23 14.28 7.36
CA VAL A 88 8.45 13.40 8.21
C VAL A 88 7.04 13.29 7.64
N ILE A 89 6.46 12.09 7.64
CA ILE A 89 5.10 11.82 7.20
C ILE A 89 4.34 11.01 8.25
N ALA A 90 3.02 11.22 8.30
CA ALA A 90 2.14 10.63 9.27
C ALA A 90 1.36 9.46 8.64
N PRO A 91 1.60 8.18 9.00
CA PRO A 91 0.87 7.03 8.42
C PRO A 91 -0.56 6.87 8.99
N LYS A 92 -1.29 7.97 9.18
CA LYS A 92 -2.57 7.99 9.92
C LYS A 92 -3.61 7.05 9.32
N ARG A 93 -3.79 7.13 8.00
CA ARG A 93 -4.80 6.34 7.27
C ARG A 93 -4.52 4.83 7.37
N PHE A 94 -3.27 4.43 7.15
CA PHE A 94 -2.83 3.05 7.31
C PHE A 94 -3.01 2.55 8.75
N VAL A 95 -2.55 3.30 9.74
CA VAL A 95 -2.68 2.92 11.16
C VAL A 95 -4.15 2.81 11.60
N GLN A 96 -5.02 3.72 11.14
CA GLN A 96 -6.46 3.64 11.41
C GLN A 96 -7.08 2.39 10.80
N ARG A 97 -6.72 2.04 9.56
CA ARG A 97 -7.20 0.83 8.90
C ARG A 97 -6.71 -0.43 9.60
N LEU A 98 -5.43 -0.51 9.97
CA LEU A 98 -4.84 -1.61 10.74
C LEU A 98 -5.62 -1.86 12.04
N LYS A 99 -5.87 -0.79 12.82
CA LYS A 99 -6.63 -0.88 14.07
C LYS A 99 -8.07 -1.32 13.86
N LYS A 100 -8.71 -0.88 12.77
CA LYS A 100 -10.08 -1.31 12.45
C LYS A 100 -10.13 -2.81 12.18
N GLN A 101 -9.16 -3.31 11.42
CA GLN A 101 -9.16 -4.67 10.85
C GLN A 101 -8.75 -5.75 11.84
N ASN A 102 -7.78 -5.48 12.72
CA ASN A 102 -7.30 -6.49 13.65
C ASN A 102 -7.24 -5.95 15.09
N GLU A 103 -7.88 -6.69 16.00
CA GLU A 103 -8.09 -6.29 17.40
C GLU A 103 -6.78 -6.20 18.18
N ILE A 104 -5.79 -7.04 17.86
CA ILE A 104 -4.48 -7.07 18.53
C ILE A 104 -3.80 -5.70 18.44
N PHE A 105 -3.96 -5.01 17.30
CA PHE A 105 -3.33 -3.72 17.05
C PHE A 105 -4.14 -2.51 17.54
N ARG A 106 -5.37 -2.69 18.04
CA ARG A 106 -6.24 -1.57 18.51
C ARG A 106 -5.68 -0.85 19.72
N SER A 107 -5.02 -1.60 20.60
CA SER A 107 -4.47 -1.07 21.85
C SER A 107 -3.38 -0.02 21.60
N TYR A 108 -3.04 0.74 22.64
CA TYR A 108 -1.86 1.62 22.65
C TYR A 108 -0.61 0.89 23.15
N MET A 109 -0.62 -0.44 23.21
CA MET A 109 0.53 -1.23 23.64
C MET A 109 1.49 -1.45 22.49
N HIS A 110 2.78 -1.61 22.83
CA HIS A 110 3.76 -2.10 21.86
C HIS A 110 3.38 -3.49 21.38
N GLN A 111 3.66 -3.76 20.12
CA GLN A 111 3.45 -5.07 19.52
C GLN A 111 4.78 -5.58 18.97
N ASP A 112 4.85 -6.88 18.72
CA ASP A 112 5.99 -7.49 18.07
C ASP A 112 6.02 -7.10 16.58
N ALA A 113 7.15 -6.55 16.12
CA ALA A 113 7.33 -6.14 14.74
C ALA A 113 7.29 -7.33 13.76
N HIS A 114 7.79 -8.50 14.19
CA HIS A 114 7.73 -9.73 13.39
C HIS A 114 6.29 -10.22 13.25
N GLU A 115 5.51 -10.19 14.34
CA GLU A 115 4.08 -10.55 14.28
C GLU A 115 3.30 -9.61 13.37
N PHE A 116 3.57 -8.30 13.46
CA PHE A 116 2.97 -7.32 12.56
C PHE A 116 3.35 -7.56 11.09
N LEU A 117 4.62 -7.82 10.79
CA LEU A 117 5.06 -8.11 9.43
C LEU A 117 4.38 -9.37 8.87
N ASN A 118 4.34 -10.45 9.64
CA ASN A 118 3.71 -11.70 9.23
C ASN A 118 2.21 -11.49 8.98
N TYR A 119 1.51 -10.81 9.91
CA TYR A 119 0.11 -10.47 9.72
C TYR A 119 -0.11 -9.64 8.45
N LEU A 120 0.67 -8.57 8.26
CA LEU A 120 0.51 -7.68 7.11
C LEU A 120 0.67 -8.44 5.80
N LEU A 121 1.74 -9.23 5.64
CA LEU A 121 1.97 -9.96 4.39
C LEU A 121 0.87 -10.99 4.08
N ASN A 122 0.41 -11.74 5.08
CA ASN A 122 -0.70 -12.69 4.88
C ASN A 122 -1.99 -11.96 4.48
N GLU A 123 -2.31 -10.84 5.14
CA GLU A 123 -3.48 -10.04 4.78
C GLU A 123 -3.39 -9.48 3.35
N LEU A 124 -2.21 -9.04 2.91
CA LEU A 124 -2.03 -8.59 1.52
C LEU A 124 -2.26 -9.73 0.51
N VAL A 125 -1.83 -10.95 0.84
CA VAL A 125 -2.07 -12.14 0.01
C VAL A 125 -3.56 -12.44 -0.07
N ASP A 126 -4.27 -12.49 1.06
CA ASP A 126 -5.71 -12.78 1.10
C ASP A 126 -6.53 -11.77 0.28
N ILE A 127 -6.17 -10.48 0.34
CA ILE A 127 -6.79 -9.42 -0.47
C ILE A 127 -6.56 -9.67 -1.97
N LEU A 128 -5.32 -9.93 -2.38
CA LEU A 128 -4.97 -10.13 -3.79
C LEU A 128 -5.59 -11.40 -4.37
N GLU A 129 -5.67 -12.48 -3.59
CA GLU A 129 -6.34 -13.71 -3.98
C GLU A 129 -7.84 -13.46 -4.19
N THR A 130 -8.47 -12.73 -3.26
CA THR A 130 -9.89 -12.35 -3.35
C THR A 130 -10.17 -11.52 -4.62
N GLU A 131 -9.33 -10.52 -4.90
CA GLU A 131 -9.44 -9.68 -6.12
C GLU A 131 -9.26 -10.53 -7.40
N SER A 132 -8.30 -11.45 -7.41
CA SER A 132 -8.05 -12.36 -8.54
C SER A 132 -9.23 -13.32 -8.80
N HIS A 133 -9.86 -13.83 -7.74
CA HIS A 133 -11.04 -14.68 -7.87
C HIS A 133 -12.26 -13.91 -8.38
N ALA A 134 -12.49 -12.69 -7.88
CA ALA A 134 -13.58 -11.83 -8.35
C ALA A 134 -13.44 -11.49 -9.84
N ALA A 135 -12.22 -11.15 -10.30
CA ALA A 135 -11.96 -10.83 -11.70
C ALA A 135 -12.24 -12.02 -12.65
N LYS A 136 -12.02 -13.27 -12.19
CA LYS A 136 -12.33 -14.47 -12.98
C LYS A 136 -13.83 -14.74 -13.06
N SER A 137 -14.58 -14.54 -11.98
CA SER A 137 -16.04 -14.74 -11.98
C SER A 137 -16.78 -13.75 -12.90
N ASP A 138 -16.28 -12.51 -13.01
CA ASP A 138 -16.88 -11.51 -13.90
C ASP A 138 -16.65 -11.81 -15.39
N GLN A 139 -15.55 -12.50 -15.72
CA GLN A 139 -15.26 -12.93 -17.10
C GLN A 139 -16.11 -14.13 -17.53
N GLU A 140 -16.42 -15.06 -16.62
CA GLU A 140 -17.28 -16.22 -16.94
C GLU A 140 -18.76 -15.81 -17.13
N ASN A 141 -19.25 -14.83 -16.37
CA ASN A 141 -20.64 -14.34 -16.46
C ASN A 141 -20.92 -13.39 -17.64
N SER A 142 -19.90 -12.96 -18.39
CA SER A 142 -20.06 -12.03 -19.53
C SER A 142 -20.07 -12.71 -20.92
N SER A 143 -20.06 -14.05 -20.98
CA SER A 143 -20.19 -14.79 -22.23
C SER A 143 -21.64 -14.73 -22.76
N PRO A 144 -21.92 -14.32 -24.02
CA PRO A 144 -23.28 -14.30 -24.55
C PRO A 144 -23.73 -15.72 -24.87
N SER A 145 -24.80 -16.19 -24.23
CA SER A 145 -25.53 -17.40 -24.64
C SER A 145 -26.01 -17.24 -26.08
N GLU A 146 -25.34 -17.91 -27.03
CA GLU A 146 -25.81 -18.05 -28.40
C GLU A 146 -27.22 -18.66 -28.38
N LYS A 147 -28.20 -17.84 -28.76
CA LYS A 147 -29.59 -18.30 -28.99
C LYS A 147 -29.57 -19.30 -30.13
N ILE A 148 -29.72 -20.58 -29.80
CA ILE A 148 -30.02 -21.65 -30.76
C ILE A 148 -31.37 -21.32 -31.43
N ALA A 149 -31.32 -20.81 -32.65
CA ALA A 149 -32.48 -20.63 -33.49
C ALA A 149 -32.86 -21.98 -34.11
N ASN A 150 -33.78 -22.70 -33.48
CA ASN A 150 -34.47 -23.83 -34.11
C ASN A 150 -35.48 -23.28 -35.14
N GLY A 151 -35.10 -23.28 -36.42
CA GLY A 151 -36.01 -23.05 -37.55
C GLY A 151 -36.80 -24.32 -37.92
N PRO A 152 -38.05 -24.21 -38.39
CA PRO A 152 -38.96 -25.35 -38.53
C PRO A 152 -38.63 -26.21 -39.76
N LYS A 153 -38.90 -27.51 -39.62
CA LYS A 153 -38.88 -28.50 -40.71
C LYS A 153 -39.91 -28.14 -41.79
N THR A 154 -39.47 -28.10 -43.04
CA THR A 154 -40.27 -28.33 -44.25
C THR A 154 -39.46 -29.19 -45.21
#